data_AF-A0A917KPY7-F1
#
_entry.id   AF-A0A917KPY7-F1
#
_cell.length_a   1.000
_cell.length_b   1.000
_cell.length_c   1.000
_cell.angle_alpha   90.00
_cell.angle_beta   90.00
_cell.angle_gamma   90.00
#
_symmetry.space_group_name_H-M   'P 1'
#
loop_
_entity.id
_entity.type
_entity.pdbx_description
1 polymer ?
#
loop_
_entity_poly.entity_id
_entity_poly.type
_entity_poly.pdbx_seq_one_letter_code
_entity_poly.pdbx_strand_id
1 'polypeptide(L)'
;MLDASLALVSAVECGAEGIPFARDAGIPVSAGIVFGLLAGSVLLLRRKWPIAVVLVAIAITPAQMGFLMGIVGLYTLAAAELPRRVIGALAGMSLVGTMIVTFVRVRQDMARGDLTLGDWFVPFASITTSLGLTAPPVLLGLYVGARRRLMESLRERADSLERELQLLAERAEERAEWARNEERTRIAREMHDVVAHRVSLMVVHAAALQAVARKDPEKAVKNAVLVGDMGRQALTELREMLGVLRSGEGADRREASVPLAAVGAAAAAAASRAAEEEGPCLSELDELIGQSAATGMVVDLSVEGETRSYAAEIEQTTYRVVQEALTNVHKHAGGAKTHVRLAHRVSEIAMQVENEPPPEPASAYAARLPSGGNGLLGMRERVVALGGVFVSGPTDAGGFRVSAVIPAV
;
A
#
# COMPACT_ATOMS: atom_id res chain seq x y z
N MET A 1 -30.82 -6.46 25.95
CA MET A 1 -30.94 -7.70 26.75
C MET A 1 -30.49 -7.49 28.20
N LEU A 2 -29.29 -6.95 28.45
CA LEU A 2 -28.79 -6.71 29.83
C LEU A 2 -29.65 -5.76 30.70
N ASP A 3 -30.29 -4.73 30.13
CA ASP A 3 -31.17 -3.84 30.92
C ASP A 3 -32.46 -4.54 31.37
N ALA A 4 -33.03 -5.38 30.49
CA ALA A 4 -34.24 -6.14 30.79
C ALA A 4 -33.97 -7.24 31.82
N SER A 5 -32.81 -7.92 31.75
CA SER A 5 -32.44 -8.92 32.75
C SER A 5 -32.20 -8.28 34.12
N LEU A 6 -31.49 -7.16 34.19
CA LEU A 6 -31.26 -6.45 35.46
C LEU A 6 -32.56 -5.90 36.06
N ALA A 7 -33.48 -5.39 35.22
CA ALA A 7 -34.78 -4.95 35.69
C ALA A 7 -35.66 -6.11 36.16
N LEU A 8 -35.64 -7.25 35.48
CA LEU A 8 -36.36 -8.45 35.90
C LEU A 8 -35.85 -8.95 37.26
N VAL A 9 -34.52 -9.04 37.43
CA VAL A 9 -33.91 -9.44 38.70
C VAL A 9 -34.28 -8.46 39.81
N SER A 10 -34.21 -7.15 39.53
CA SER A 10 -34.61 -6.11 40.50
C SER A 10 -36.09 -6.19 40.86
N ALA A 11 -36.98 -6.44 39.90
CA ALA A 11 -38.41 -6.60 40.14
C ALA A 11 -38.71 -7.82 41.00
N VAL A 12 -38.04 -8.96 40.73
CA VAL A 12 -38.19 -10.18 41.53
C VAL A 12 -37.67 -9.98 42.95
N GLU A 13 -36.52 -9.35 43.13
CA GLU A 13 -35.95 -8.99 44.44
C GLU A 13 -36.93 -8.11 45.23
N CYS A 14 -37.37 -6.98 44.66
CA CYS A 14 -38.31 -6.07 45.29
C CYS A 14 -39.65 -6.77 45.60
N GLY A 15 -40.13 -7.65 44.71
CA GLY A 15 -41.34 -8.43 44.91
C GLY A 15 -41.23 -9.41 46.09
N ALA A 16 -40.06 -10.05 46.25
CA ALA A 16 -39.78 -10.94 47.38
C ALA A 16 -39.68 -10.17 48.71
N GLU A 17 -38.99 -9.02 48.71
CA GLU A 17 -38.91 -8.08 49.84
C GLU A 17 -40.28 -7.44 50.17
N GLY A 18 -41.19 -7.41 49.18
CA GLY A 18 -42.61 -7.10 49.33
C GLY A 18 -43.35 -7.90 50.41
N ILE A 19 -42.95 -9.16 50.63
CA ILE A 19 -43.62 -10.08 51.55
C ILE A 19 -43.40 -9.69 53.02
N PRO A 20 -42.15 -9.55 53.53
CA PRO A 20 -41.92 -9.13 54.91
C PRO A 20 -42.46 -7.72 55.17
N PHE A 21 -42.31 -6.79 54.21
CA PHE A 21 -42.88 -5.46 54.34
C PHE A 21 -44.40 -5.46 54.51
N ALA A 22 -45.13 -6.27 53.72
CA ALA A 22 -46.58 -6.35 53.83
C ALA A 22 -47.05 -6.85 55.20
N ARG A 23 -46.30 -7.81 55.78
CA ARG A 23 -46.56 -8.33 57.12
C ARG A 23 -46.34 -7.26 58.19
N ASP A 24 -45.22 -6.54 58.11
CA ASP A 24 -44.88 -5.47 59.06
C ASP A 24 -45.86 -4.29 58.98
N ALA A 25 -46.32 -3.96 57.77
CA ALA A 25 -47.24 -2.85 57.52
C ALA A 25 -48.73 -3.22 57.73
N GLY A 26 -49.06 -4.49 57.97
CA GLY A 26 -50.43 -4.95 58.16
C GLY A 26 -51.30 -4.92 56.89
N ILE A 27 -50.70 -4.96 55.70
CA ILE A 27 -51.40 -4.95 54.41
C ILE A 27 -51.41 -6.34 53.75
N PRO A 28 -52.31 -6.62 52.79
CA PRO A 28 -52.30 -7.89 52.07
C PRO A 28 -50.97 -8.16 51.36
N VAL A 29 -50.44 -9.38 51.48
CA VAL A 29 -49.15 -9.79 50.87
C VAL A 29 -49.14 -9.58 49.35
N SER A 30 -50.26 -9.81 48.67
CA SER A 30 -50.40 -9.55 47.23
C SER A 30 -50.14 -8.08 46.87
N ALA A 31 -50.58 -7.14 47.71
CA ALA A 31 -50.34 -5.72 47.49
C ALA A 31 -48.85 -5.36 47.64
N GLY A 32 -48.16 -5.95 48.63
CA GLY A 32 -46.71 -5.77 48.82
C GLY A 32 -45.88 -6.33 47.66
N ILE A 33 -46.22 -7.52 47.17
CA ILE A 33 -45.56 -8.13 46.00
C ILE A 33 -45.75 -7.27 44.74
N VAL A 34 -46.98 -6.82 44.47
CA VAL A 34 -47.27 -5.96 43.30
C VAL A 34 -46.52 -4.63 43.40
N PHE A 35 -46.49 -4.02 44.58
CA PHE A 35 -45.73 -2.79 44.82
C PHE A 35 -44.23 -2.98 44.54
N GLY A 36 -43.64 -4.06 45.08
CA GLY A 36 -42.24 -4.40 44.86
C GLY A 36 -41.91 -4.64 43.37
N LEU A 37 -42.73 -5.44 42.68
CA LEU A 37 -42.57 -5.69 41.24
C LEU A 37 -42.62 -4.40 40.41
N LEU A 38 -43.56 -3.51 40.72
CA LEU A 38 -43.67 -2.21 40.05
C LEU A 38 -42.46 -1.32 40.33
N ALA A 39 -42.02 -1.25 41.59
CA ALA A 39 -40.86 -0.46 42.00
C ALA A 39 -39.58 -0.93 41.30
N GLY A 40 -39.27 -2.23 41.33
CA GLY A 40 -38.07 -2.78 40.68
C GLY A 40 -38.11 -2.67 39.15
N SER A 41 -39.30 -2.68 38.54
CA SER A 41 -39.46 -2.50 37.08
C SER A 41 -39.05 -1.10 36.60
N VAL A 42 -39.02 -0.09 37.48
CA VAL A 42 -38.56 1.28 37.15
C VAL A 42 -37.11 1.28 36.65
N LEU A 43 -36.31 0.27 36.99
CA LEU A 43 -34.94 0.11 36.52
C LEU A 43 -34.82 0.02 34.98
N LEU A 44 -35.89 -0.35 34.26
CA LEU A 44 -35.94 -0.31 32.79
C LEU A 44 -35.70 1.12 32.25
N LEU A 45 -36.08 2.14 33.01
CA LEU A 45 -35.98 3.53 32.63
C LEU A 45 -34.60 4.12 32.96
N ARG A 46 -33.66 3.37 33.54
CA ARG A 46 -32.36 3.87 34.03
C ARG A 46 -31.52 4.62 33.00
N ARG A 47 -31.64 4.25 31.72
CA ARG A 47 -30.89 4.91 30.63
C ARG A 47 -31.49 6.24 30.20
N LYS A 48 -32.82 6.40 30.32
CA LYS A 48 -33.53 7.63 29.91
C LYS A 48 -33.73 8.59 31.08
N TRP A 49 -34.04 8.05 32.26
CA TRP A 49 -34.40 8.80 33.46
C TRP A 49 -33.63 8.30 34.70
N PRO A 50 -32.28 8.37 34.70
CA PRO A 50 -31.45 7.87 35.81
C PRO A 50 -31.79 8.55 37.15
N ILE A 51 -32.17 9.83 37.12
CA ILE A 51 -32.58 10.59 38.30
C ILE A 51 -33.85 9.99 38.90
N ALA A 52 -34.85 9.66 38.08
CA ALA A 52 -36.11 9.07 38.55
C ALA A 52 -35.88 7.71 39.21
N VAL A 53 -35.01 6.87 38.64
CA VAL A 53 -34.65 5.57 39.22
C VAL A 53 -34.03 5.73 40.60
N VAL A 54 -33.08 6.66 40.78
CA VAL A 54 -32.45 6.88 42.09
C VAL A 54 -33.44 7.48 43.09
N LEU A 55 -34.31 8.40 42.68
CA LEU A 55 -35.35 8.94 43.56
C LEU A 55 -36.34 7.86 44.03
N VAL A 56 -36.75 6.95 43.14
CA VAL A 56 -37.60 5.82 43.51
C VAL A 56 -36.86 4.88 44.46
N ALA A 57 -35.59 4.56 44.20
CA ALA A 57 -34.77 3.73 45.09
C ALA A 57 -34.64 4.35 46.49
N ILE A 58 -34.44 5.68 46.58
CA ILE A 58 -34.41 6.41 47.86
C ILE A 58 -35.78 6.33 48.56
N ALA A 59 -36.88 6.49 47.83
CA ALA A 59 -38.23 6.47 48.38
C ALA A 59 -38.64 5.11 48.96
N ILE A 60 -38.17 4.00 48.36
CA ILE A 60 -38.46 2.63 48.83
C ILE A 60 -37.46 2.11 49.87
N THR A 61 -36.37 2.84 50.14
CA THR A 61 -35.34 2.44 51.12
C THR A 61 -35.92 2.12 52.52
N PRO A 62 -36.88 2.90 53.07
CA PRO A 62 -37.49 2.57 54.38
C PRO A 62 -38.26 1.24 54.39
N ALA A 63 -38.74 0.79 53.24
CA ALA A 63 -39.44 -0.47 53.07
C ALA A 63 -38.50 -1.69 52.98
N GLN A 64 -37.17 -1.47 53.08
CA GLN A 64 -36.13 -2.49 52.89
C GLN A 64 -36.24 -3.18 51.52
N MET A 65 -36.63 -2.40 50.49
CA MET A 65 -36.75 -2.88 49.13
C MET A 65 -35.71 -2.26 48.21
N GLY A 66 -35.32 -3.01 47.18
CA GLY A 66 -34.63 -2.46 46.01
C GLY A 66 -33.16 -2.19 46.23
N PHE A 67 -32.47 -3.11 46.91
CA PHE A 67 -31.02 -3.06 47.08
C PHE A 67 -30.28 -3.06 45.74
N LEU A 68 -30.60 -4.00 44.83
CA LEU A 68 -30.04 -4.02 43.48
C LEU A 68 -30.41 -2.76 42.70
N MET A 69 -31.65 -2.26 42.89
CA MET A 69 -32.11 -1.02 42.26
C MET A 69 -31.28 0.19 42.69
N GLY A 70 -30.98 0.31 43.99
CA GLY A 70 -30.13 1.36 44.54
C GLY A 70 -28.70 1.32 43.99
N ILE A 71 -28.07 0.15 44.01
CA ILE A 71 -26.69 -0.04 43.50
C ILE A 71 -26.62 0.29 42.02
N VAL A 72 -27.48 -0.34 41.21
CA VAL A 72 -27.47 -0.18 39.76
C VAL A 72 -27.93 1.22 39.35
N GLY A 73 -28.86 1.81 40.09
CA GLY A 73 -29.32 3.18 39.92
C GLY A 73 -28.22 4.19 40.18
N LEU A 74 -27.52 4.10 41.32
CA LEU A 74 -26.39 4.97 41.66
C LEU A 74 -25.23 4.82 40.66
N TYR A 75 -24.90 3.59 40.27
CA TYR A 75 -23.91 3.32 39.24
C TYR A 75 -24.29 4.01 37.91
N THR A 76 -25.53 3.84 37.46
CA THR A 76 -26.01 4.40 36.20
C THR A 76 -26.02 5.93 36.25
N LEU A 77 -26.45 6.52 37.37
CA LEU A 77 -26.44 7.96 37.59
C LEU A 77 -25.01 8.53 37.54
N ALA A 78 -24.06 7.86 38.19
CA ALA A 78 -22.67 8.28 38.24
C ALA A 78 -21.94 8.07 36.89
N ALA A 79 -22.34 7.07 36.11
CA ALA A 79 -21.83 6.83 34.76
C ALA A 79 -22.48 7.74 33.70
N ALA A 80 -23.58 8.41 34.02
CA ALA A 80 -24.28 9.31 33.10
C ALA A 80 -23.54 10.66 32.95
N GLU A 81 -23.85 11.38 31.87
CA GLU A 81 -23.27 12.69 31.57
C GLU A 81 -23.95 13.84 32.33
N LEU A 82 -24.27 13.62 33.61
CA LEU A 82 -24.93 14.61 34.44
C LEU A 82 -23.94 15.54 35.14
N PRO A 83 -24.36 16.75 35.54
CA PRO A 83 -23.51 17.65 36.33
C PRO A 83 -23.10 17.00 37.67
N ARG A 84 -21.83 17.14 38.05
CA ARG A 84 -21.28 16.55 39.30
C ARG A 84 -22.07 16.95 40.55
N ARG A 85 -22.68 18.15 40.55
CA ARG A 85 -23.54 18.63 41.64
C ARG A 85 -24.78 17.76 41.84
N VAL A 86 -25.40 17.31 40.75
CA VAL A 86 -26.61 16.47 40.79
C VAL A 86 -26.26 15.06 41.27
N ILE A 87 -25.16 14.50 40.76
CA ILE A 87 -24.66 13.18 41.19
C ILE A 87 -24.32 13.20 42.68
N GLY A 88 -23.56 14.22 43.13
CA GLY A 88 -23.20 14.37 44.54
C GLY A 88 -24.41 14.56 45.46
N ALA A 89 -25.40 15.36 45.04
CA ALA A 89 -26.62 15.56 45.82
C ALA A 89 -27.43 14.26 45.97
N LEU A 90 -27.69 13.54 44.86
CA LEU A 90 -28.46 12.29 44.89
C LEU A 90 -27.72 11.16 45.62
N ALA A 91 -26.41 11.03 45.40
CA ALA A 91 -25.58 10.08 46.14
C ALA A 91 -25.56 10.41 47.65
N GLY A 92 -25.44 11.69 48.01
CA GLY A 92 -25.52 12.15 49.40
C GLY A 92 -26.88 11.87 50.04
N MET A 93 -27.98 12.13 49.32
CA MET A 93 -29.33 11.79 49.80
C MET A 93 -29.51 10.28 50.00
N SER A 94 -29.01 9.45 49.08
CA SER A 94 -29.04 7.99 49.22
C SER A 94 -28.17 7.49 50.38
N LEU A 95 -27.00 8.09 50.60
CA LEU A 95 -26.11 7.80 51.73
C LEU A 95 -26.82 8.12 53.06
N VAL A 96 -27.36 9.33 53.19
CA VAL A 96 -28.06 9.78 54.41
C VAL A 96 -29.32 8.95 54.64
N GLY A 97 -30.11 8.68 53.59
CA GLY A 97 -31.30 7.83 53.67
C GLY A 97 -30.97 6.42 54.16
N THR A 98 -29.98 5.77 53.56
CA THR A 98 -29.51 4.43 53.98
C THR A 98 -28.96 4.45 55.40
N MET A 99 -28.21 5.49 55.78
CA MET A 99 -27.68 5.65 57.14
C MET A 99 -28.78 5.77 58.19
N ILE A 100 -29.80 6.61 57.96
CA ILE A 100 -30.93 6.81 58.88
C ILE A 100 -31.74 5.51 59.01
N VAL A 101 -32.08 4.86 57.89
CA VAL A 101 -32.86 3.62 57.90
C VAL A 101 -32.11 2.51 58.64
N THR A 102 -30.81 2.35 58.37
CA THR A 102 -29.97 1.35 59.06
C THR A 102 -29.87 1.66 60.56
N PHE A 103 -29.71 2.93 60.94
CA PHE A 103 -29.63 3.35 62.34
C PHE A 103 -30.90 3.05 63.12
N VAL A 104 -32.06 3.38 62.55
CA VAL A 104 -33.36 3.10 63.18
C VAL A 104 -33.57 1.59 63.31
N ARG A 105 -33.25 0.81 62.26
CA ARG A 105 -33.44 -0.65 62.27
C ARG A 105 -32.53 -1.35 63.28
N VAL A 106 -31.22 -1.12 63.24
CA VAL A 106 -30.29 -1.74 64.18
C VAL A 106 -30.64 -1.39 65.63
N ARG A 107 -31.09 -0.14 65.88
CA ARG A 107 -31.58 0.26 67.21
C ARG A 107 -32.84 -0.52 67.62
N GLN A 108 -33.81 -0.71 66.70
CA GLN A 108 -35.03 -1.47 66.98
C GLN A 108 -34.72 -2.95 67.27
N ASP A 109 -33.81 -3.56 66.51
CA ASP A 109 -33.43 -4.97 66.70
C ASP A 109 -32.71 -5.19 68.04
N MET A 110 -31.84 -4.24 68.45
CA MET A 110 -31.25 -4.24 69.80
C MET A 110 -32.31 -4.08 70.90
N ALA A 111 -33.32 -3.23 70.70
CA ALA A 111 -34.39 -3.01 71.67
C ALA A 111 -35.34 -4.22 71.81
N ARG A 112 -35.50 -5.04 70.76
CA ARG A 112 -36.29 -6.29 70.81
C ARG A 112 -35.54 -7.44 71.50
N GLY A 113 -34.25 -7.27 71.79
CA GLY A 113 -33.41 -8.29 72.44
C GLY A 113 -32.78 -9.29 71.47
N ASP A 114 -32.87 -9.06 70.15
CA ASP A 114 -32.34 -9.97 69.13
C ASP A 114 -30.80 -9.85 68.95
N LEU A 115 -30.19 -8.73 69.36
CA LEU A 115 -28.74 -8.50 69.35
C LEU A 115 -28.24 -7.89 70.67
N THR A 116 -27.39 -8.61 71.41
CA THR A 116 -26.70 -8.09 72.61
C THR A 116 -25.30 -7.60 72.25
N LEU A 117 -25.18 -6.41 71.66
CA LEU A 117 -23.92 -5.71 71.38
C LEU A 117 -23.87 -4.38 72.15
N GLY A 118 -22.71 -3.71 72.19
CA GLY A 118 -22.59 -2.39 72.83
C GLY A 118 -23.21 -1.27 71.99
N ASP A 119 -23.66 -0.19 72.64
CA ASP A 119 -24.35 0.95 71.99
C ASP A 119 -23.56 1.61 70.85
N TRP A 120 -22.22 1.49 70.87
CA TRP A 120 -21.34 1.98 69.80
C TRP A 120 -21.58 1.28 68.46
N PHE A 121 -22.16 0.07 68.47
CA PHE A 121 -22.37 -0.74 67.27
C PHE A 121 -23.41 -0.12 66.34
N VAL A 122 -24.44 0.55 66.87
CA VAL A 122 -25.52 1.16 66.06
C VAL A 122 -24.98 2.21 65.09
N PRO A 123 -24.25 3.27 65.52
CA PRO A 123 -23.69 4.24 64.58
C PRO A 123 -22.63 3.59 63.68
N PHE A 124 -21.83 2.65 64.19
CA PHE A 124 -20.81 1.96 63.40
C PHE A 124 -21.41 1.16 62.23
N ALA A 125 -22.42 0.33 62.48
CA ALA A 125 -23.11 -0.45 61.46
C ALA A 125 -23.80 0.47 60.43
N SER A 126 -24.41 1.58 60.90
CA SER A 126 -25.11 2.53 60.04
C SER A 126 -24.16 3.25 59.07
N ILE A 127 -23.02 3.73 59.56
CA ILE A 127 -22.00 4.38 58.74
C ILE A 127 -21.38 3.38 57.76
N THR A 128 -21.01 2.19 58.25
CA THR A 128 -20.34 1.18 57.42
C THR A 128 -21.24 0.68 56.30
N THR A 129 -22.50 0.34 56.61
CA THR A 129 -23.47 -0.13 55.62
C THR A 129 -23.80 0.96 54.60
N SER A 130 -24.09 2.20 55.05
CA SER A 130 -24.39 3.30 54.12
C SER A 130 -23.23 3.60 53.18
N LEU A 131 -21.99 3.63 53.69
CA LEU A 131 -20.81 3.86 52.86
C LEU A 131 -20.54 2.70 51.90
N GLY A 132 -20.65 1.46 52.37
CA GLY A 132 -20.43 0.26 51.55
C GLY A 132 -21.44 0.09 50.42
N LEU A 133 -22.68 0.55 50.61
CA LEU A 133 -23.74 0.51 49.61
C LEU A 133 -23.65 1.60 48.56
N THR A 134 -23.16 2.78 48.94
CA THR A 134 -23.22 3.98 48.08
C THR A 134 -21.89 4.28 47.41
N ALA A 135 -20.76 4.15 48.12
CA ALA A 135 -19.47 4.56 47.59
C ALA A 135 -19.00 3.70 46.40
N PRO A 136 -19.03 2.35 46.45
CA PRO A 136 -18.56 1.52 45.33
C PRO A 136 -19.30 1.77 44.00
N PRO A 137 -20.64 1.78 43.92
CA PRO A 137 -21.33 2.02 42.65
C PRO A 137 -21.09 3.43 42.11
N VAL A 138 -21.01 4.45 42.97
CA VAL A 138 -20.72 5.82 42.55
C VAL A 138 -19.29 5.94 42.02
N LEU A 139 -18.30 5.40 42.73
CA LEU A 139 -16.90 5.41 42.28
C LEU A 139 -16.71 4.65 40.97
N LEU A 140 -17.30 3.46 40.83
CA LEU A 140 -17.27 2.68 39.59
C LEU A 140 -17.97 3.41 38.45
N GLY A 141 -19.13 4.03 38.71
CA GLY A 141 -19.85 4.81 37.70
C GLY A 141 -19.03 6.00 37.21
N LEU A 142 -18.44 6.78 38.12
CA LEU A 142 -17.56 7.90 37.77
C LEU A 142 -16.31 7.44 37.00
N TYR A 143 -15.69 6.32 37.40
CA TYR A 143 -14.54 5.75 36.70
C TYR A 143 -14.90 5.31 35.27
N VAL A 144 -16.00 4.58 35.10
CA VAL A 144 -16.47 4.14 33.77
C VAL A 144 -16.86 5.33 32.91
N GLY A 145 -17.55 6.32 33.47
CA GLY A 145 -17.90 7.56 32.79
C GLY A 145 -16.66 8.35 32.34
N ALA A 146 -15.65 8.49 33.21
CA ALA A 146 -14.39 9.14 32.87
C ALA A 146 -13.61 8.38 31.79
N ARG A 147 -13.56 7.04 31.90
CA ARG A 147 -12.89 6.17 30.92
C ARG A 147 -13.56 6.25 29.54
N ARG A 148 -14.89 6.33 29.47
CA ARG A 148 -15.62 6.50 28.20
C ARG A 148 -15.27 7.82 27.52
N ARG A 149 -15.34 8.94 28.25
CA ARG A 149 -14.97 10.27 27.72
C ARG A 149 -13.53 10.32 27.23
N LEU A 150 -12.60 9.69 27.97
CA LEU A 150 -11.21 9.61 27.54
C LEU A 150 -11.09 8.82 26.23
N MET A 151 -11.74 7.66 26.13
CA MET A 151 -11.72 6.85 24.91
C MET A 151 -12.35 7.56 23.71
N GLU A 152 -13.44 8.29 23.91
CA GLU A 152 -14.04 9.14 22.88
C GLU A 152 -13.06 10.23 22.43
N SER A 153 -12.43 10.94 23.37
CA SER A 153 -11.44 11.97 23.03
C SER A 153 -10.19 11.42 22.32
N LEU A 154 -9.78 10.19 22.63
CA LEU A 154 -8.67 9.52 21.96
C LEU A 154 -9.05 9.08 20.55
N ARG A 155 -10.28 8.59 20.35
CA ARG A 155 -10.81 8.25 19.02
C ARG A 155 -10.92 9.48 18.13
N GLU A 156 -11.50 10.57 18.64
CA GLU A 156 -11.59 11.83 17.89
C GLU A 156 -10.21 12.35 17.46
N ARG A 157 -9.20 12.24 18.34
CA ARG A 157 -7.82 12.60 18.02
C ARG A 157 -7.22 11.66 16.96
N ALA A 158 -7.41 10.36 17.07
CA ALA A 158 -6.93 9.39 16.09
C ALA A 158 -7.54 9.68 14.71
N ASP A 159 -8.86 9.84 14.64
CA ASP A 159 -9.58 10.15 13.39
C ASP A 159 -9.13 11.50 12.79
N SER A 160 -8.75 12.47 13.63
CA SER A 160 -8.22 13.75 13.16
C SER A 160 -6.82 13.64 12.56
N LEU A 161 -5.95 12.82 13.16
CA LEU A 161 -4.59 12.58 12.66
C LEU A 161 -4.60 11.79 11.35
N GLU A 162 -5.49 10.79 11.23
CA GLU A 162 -5.66 10.05 9.98
C GLU A 162 -6.07 10.97 8.83
N ARG A 163 -7.01 11.89 9.07
CA ARG A 163 -7.41 12.91 8.09
C ARG A 163 -6.27 13.86 7.71
N GLU A 164 -5.45 14.27 8.68
CA GLU A 164 -4.29 15.13 8.41
C GLU A 164 -3.25 14.42 7.54
N LEU A 165 -2.95 13.14 7.81
CA LEU A 165 -2.02 12.34 7.02
C LEU A 165 -2.53 12.15 5.58
N GLN A 166 -3.82 11.89 5.40
CA GLN A 166 -4.44 11.80 4.06
C GLN A 166 -4.25 13.09 3.27
N LEU A 167 -4.54 14.25 3.87
CA LEU A 167 -4.36 15.55 3.20
C LEU A 167 -2.88 15.84 2.88
N LEU A 168 -1.94 15.38 3.70
CA LEU A 168 -0.52 15.53 3.42
C LEU A 168 -0.06 14.63 2.28
N ALA A 169 -0.60 13.41 2.18
CA ALA A 169 -0.34 12.48 1.08
C ALA A 169 -0.86 13.04 -0.25
N GLU A 170 -2.13 13.48 -0.29
CA GLU A 170 -2.73 14.12 -1.47
C GLU A 170 -1.90 15.32 -1.94
N ARG A 171 -1.48 16.20 -1.02
CA ARG A 171 -0.62 17.35 -1.37
C ARG A 171 0.77 16.93 -1.86
N ALA A 172 1.31 15.80 -1.42
CA ALA A 172 2.59 15.31 -1.90
C ALA A 172 2.47 14.80 -3.33
N GLU A 173 1.37 14.10 -3.64
CA GLU A 173 1.03 13.63 -4.99
C GLU A 173 0.82 14.81 -5.94
N GLU A 174 0.00 15.80 -5.57
CA GLU A 174 -0.22 17.01 -6.37
C GLU A 174 1.10 17.75 -6.68
N ARG A 175 2.01 17.86 -5.71
CA ARG A 175 3.32 18.49 -5.92
C ARG A 175 4.21 17.67 -6.86
N ALA A 176 4.16 16.35 -6.76
CA ALA A 176 4.90 15.46 -7.64
C ALA A 176 4.40 15.57 -9.09
N GLU A 177 3.08 15.58 -9.30
CA GLU A 177 2.47 15.79 -10.61
C GLU A 177 2.82 17.16 -11.20
N TRP A 178 2.73 18.21 -10.38
CA TRP A 178 3.11 19.56 -10.80
C TRP A 178 4.57 19.62 -11.27
N ALA A 179 5.50 19.09 -10.46
CA ALA A 179 6.92 19.07 -10.78
C ALA A 179 7.19 18.29 -12.09
N ARG A 180 6.49 17.17 -12.31
CA ARG A 180 6.61 16.38 -13.54
C ARG A 180 6.07 17.11 -14.77
N ASN A 181 4.95 17.82 -14.65
CA ASN A 181 4.38 18.60 -15.74
C ASN A 181 5.24 19.82 -16.08
N GLU A 182 5.82 20.47 -15.07
CA GLU A 182 6.76 21.56 -15.25
C GLU A 182 8.03 21.08 -15.99
N GLU A 183 8.58 19.94 -15.57
CA GLU A 183 9.72 19.28 -16.21
C GLU A 183 9.41 18.96 -17.69
N ARG A 184 8.26 18.32 -17.95
CA ARG A 184 7.83 17.99 -19.32
C ARG A 184 7.72 19.22 -20.21
N THR A 185 7.18 20.32 -19.67
CA THR A 185 7.03 21.57 -20.41
C THR A 185 8.39 22.23 -20.67
N ARG A 186 9.32 22.13 -19.72
CA ARG A 186 10.71 22.60 -19.90
C ARG A 186 11.40 21.82 -21.02
N ILE A 187 11.34 20.49 -20.97
CA ILE A 187 11.93 19.61 -21.99
C ILE A 187 11.31 19.91 -23.37
N ALA A 188 9.99 20.08 -23.47
CA ALA A 188 9.33 20.40 -24.74
C ALA A 188 9.81 21.74 -25.33
N ARG A 189 10.05 22.77 -24.51
CA ARG A 189 10.61 24.05 -24.95
C ARG A 189 12.06 23.90 -25.43
N GLU A 190 12.89 23.19 -24.67
CA GLU A 190 14.28 22.92 -25.04
C GLU A 190 14.37 22.13 -26.36
N MET A 191 13.51 21.11 -26.55
CA MET A 191 13.36 20.42 -27.83
C MET A 191 13.01 21.39 -28.95
N HIS A 192 11.99 22.24 -28.74
CA HIS A 192 11.51 23.15 -29.76
C HIS A 192 12.61 24.13 -30.19
N ASP A 193 13.39 24.65 -29.24
CA ASP A 193 14.47 25.60 -29.52
C ASP A 193 15.61 24.95 -30.32
N VAL A 194 16.02 23.71 -29.97
CA VAL A 194 17.04 22.95 -30.72
C VAL A 194 16.59 22.68 -32.16
N VAL A 195 15.33 22.26 -32.33
CA VAL A 195 14.76 22.00 -33.66
C VAL A 195 14.67 23.29 -34.47
N ALA A 196 14.10 24.35 -33.90
CA ALA A 196 13.94 25.63 -34.58
C ALA A 196 15.28 26.21 -35.05
N HIS A 197 16.31 26.14 -34.20
CA HIS A 197 17.66 26.60 -34.54
C HIS A 197 18.28 25.80 -35.69
N ARG A 198 18.20 24.46 -35.65
CA ARG A 198 18.79 23.59 -36.69
C ARG A 198 18.07 23.69 -38.02
N VAL A 199 16.73 23.74 -38.01
CA VAL A 199 15.95 23.96 -39.22
C VAL A 199 16.29 25.32 -39.83
N SER A 200 16.45 26.37 -39.00
CA SER A 200 16.86 27.69 -39.49
C SER A 200 18.25 27.65 -40.17
N LEU A 201 19.23 26.96 -39.57
CA LEU A 201 20.55 26.76 -40.19
C LEU A 201 20.46 25.99 -41.52
N MET A 202 19.68 24.91 -41.57
CA MET A 202 19.46 24.15 -42.81
C MET A 202 18.85 25.03 -43.92
N VAL A 203 17.88 25.89 -43.59
CA VAL A 203 17.27 26.83 -44.55
C VAL A 203 18.30 27.83 -45.07
N VAL A 204 19.15 28.38 -44.21
CA VAL A 204 20.22 29.32 -44.61
C VAL A 204 21.24 28.64 -45.53
N HIS A 205 21.70 27.44 -45.19
CA HIS A 205 22.65 26.68 -46.03
C HIS A 205 22.04 26.22 -47.36
N ALA A 206 20.75 25.88 -47.38
CA ALA A 206 20.02 25.58 -48.62
C ALA A 206 19.88 26.81 -49.52
N ALA A 207 19.63 27.99 -48.96
CA ALA A 207 19.63 29.25 -49.72
C ALA A 207 21.02 29.57 -50.30
N ALA A 208 22.09 29.37 -49.51
CA ALA A 208 23.46 29.55 -49.97
C ALA A 208 23.85 28.57 -51.10
N LEU A 209 23.36 27.33 -51.02
CA LEU A 209 23.49 26.33 -52.08
C LEU A 209 22.88 26.83 -53.40
N GLN A 210 21.65 27.33 -53.37
CA GLN A 210 20.96 27.85 -54.56
C GLN A 210 21.71 29.04 -55.20
N ALA A 211 22.32 29.90 -54.37
CA ALA A 211 23.07 31.06 -54.85
C ALA A 211 24.40 30.69 -55.52
N VAL A 212 25.09 29.64 -55.04
CA VAL A 212 26.44 29.26 -55.48
C VAL A 212 26.41 28.18 -56.57
N ALA A 213 25.33 27.40 -56.68
CA ALA A 213 25.20 26.26 -57.59
C ALA A 213 25.60 26.51 -59.06
N ARG A 214 25.36 27.71 -59.58
CA ARG A 214 25.72 28.07 -60.96
C ARG A 214 27.16 28.57 -61.13
N LYS A 215 27.76 29.12 -60.07
CA LYS A 215 29.10 29.75 -60.12
C LYS A 215 30.22 28.79 -59.70
N ASP A 216 29.95 27.92 -58.73
CA ASP A 216 30.95 27.05 -58.13
C ASP A 216 30.29 25.72 -57.72
N PRO A 217 30.16 24.77 -58.67
CA PRO A 217 29.43 23.52 -58.45
C PRO A 217 30.08 22.64 -57.37
N GLU A 218 31.39 22.69 -57.18
CA GLU A 218 32.07 21.95 -56.10
C GLU A 218 31.67 22.47 -54.72
N LYS A 219 31.57 23.80 -54.53
CA LYS A 219 31.05 24.37 -53.29
C LYS A 219 29.58 24.06 -53.04
N ALA A 220 28.78 23.96 -54.09
CA ALA A 220 27.39 23.54 -53.95
C ALA A 220 27.30 22.09 -53.47
N VAL A 221 28.10 21.16 -54.02
CA VAL A 221 28.14 19.78 -53.52
C VAL A 221 28.55 19.73 -52.03
N LYS A 222 29.57 20.49 -51.61
CA LYS A 222 29.96 20.58 -50.18
C LYS A 222 28.83 21.11 -49.28
N ASN A 223 28.12 22.15 -49.71
CA ASN A 223 26.99 22.69 -48.94
C ASN A 223 25.80 21.71 -48.88
N ALA A 224 25.56 20.90 -49.92
CA ALA A 224 24.53 19.86 -49.90
C ALA A 224 24.84 18.76 -48.87
N VAL A 225 26.11 18.34 -48.79
CA VAL A 225 26.56 17.36 -47.78
C VAL A 225 26.36 17.91 -46.37
N LEU A 226 26.75 19.16 -46.12
CA LEU A 226 26.53 19.84 -44.83
C LEU A 226 25.05 19.87 -44.42
N VAL A 227 24.12 20.16 -45.34
CA VAL A 227 22.68 20.12 -45.06
C VAL A 227 22.22 18.69 -44.72
N GLY A 228 22.71 17.69 -45.44
CA GLY A 228 22.41 16.28 -45.16
C GLY A 228 22.91 15.83 -43.79
N ASP A 229 24.13 16.21 -43.42
CA ASP A 229 24.75 15.89 -42.12
C ASP A 229 24.02 16.59 -40.97
N MET A 230 23.70 17.88 -41.12
CA MET A 230 22.90 18.62 -40.13
C MET A 230 21.51 17.99 -39.94
N GLY A 231 20.85 17.53 -41.01
CA GLY A 231 19.56 16.85 -40.93
C GLY A 231 19.64 15.51 -40.21
N ARG A 232 20.66 14.69 -40.50
CA ARG A 232 20.89 13.41 -39.80
C ARG A 232 21.20 13.64 -38.33
N GLN A 233 22.05 14.61 -38.00
CA GLN A 233 22.41 14.94 -36.62
C GLN A 233 21.19 15.47 -35.83
N ALA A 234 20.35 16.32 -36.43
CA ALA A 234 19.12 16.80 -35.81
C ALA A 234 18.14 15.65 -35.48
N LEU A 235 17.97 14.68 -36.38
CA LEU A 235 17.11 13.52 -36.15
C LEU A 235 17.66 12.59 -35.07
N THR A 236 18.98 12.42 -34.98
CA THR A 236 19.62 11.62 -33.93
C THR A 236 19.39 12.24 -32.56
N GLU A 237 19.67 13.53 -32.40
CA GLU A 237 19.48 14.22 -31.12
C GLU A 237 18.00 14.27 -30.69
N LEU A 238 17.08 14.48 -31.63
CA LEU A 238 15.64 14.38 -31.34
C LEU A 238 15.24 12.99 -30.85
N ARG A 239 15.75 11.93 -31.47
CA ARG A 239 15.48 10.54 -31.05
C ARG A 239 16.08 10.23 -29.70
N GLU A 240 17.27 10.74 -29.40
CA GLU A 240 17.94 10.57 -28.12
C GLU A 240 17.14 11.25 -27.01
N MET A 241 16.75 12.51 -27.21
CA MET A 241 15.95 13.26 -26.24
C MET A 241 14.52 12.70 -26.07
N LEU A 242 13.87 12.22 -27.15
CA LEU A 242 12.58 11.51 -27.06
C LEU A 242 12.70 10.11 -26.41
N GLY A 243 13.84 9.44 -26.57
CA GLY A 243 14.13 8.15 -25.93
C GLY A 243 14.16 8.25 -24.41
N VAL A 244 14.71 9.34 -23.86
CA VAL A 244 14.73 9.63 -22.42
C VAL A 244 13.30 9.84 -21.88
N LEU A 245 12.45 10.56 -22.62
CA LEU A 245 11.05 10.79 -22.23
C LEU A 245 10.18 9.52 -22.24
N ARG A 246 10.39 8.63 -23.22
CA ARG A 246 9.63 7.37 -23.34
C ARG A 246 10.01 6.32 -22.29
N SER A 247 11.24 6.41 -21.77
CA SER A 247 11.74 5.54 -20.69
C SER A 247 11.07 5.85 -19.34
N GLY A 248 10.63 7.09 -19.12
CA GLY A 248 9.86 7.49 -17.94
C GLY A 248 8.36 7.17 -18.03
N GLU A 249 7.76 7.17 -19.23
CA GLU A 249 6.32 6.81 -19.40
C GLU A 249 6.04 5.31 -19.29
N GLY A 250 7.05 4.45 -19.47
CA GLY A 250 6.91 2.99 -19.38
C GLY A 250 6.71 2.47 -17.95
N ALA A 251 7.06 3.27 -16.94
CA ALA A 251 6.91 2.90 -15.53
C ALA A 251 5.51 3.26 -14.96
N ASP A 252 4.85 4.31 -15.47
CA ASP A 252 3.58 4.82 -14.92
C ASP A 252 2.31 4.37 -15.66
N ARG A 253 2.41 3.70 -16.82
CA ARG A 253 1.22 3.21 -17.54
C ARG A 253 0.62 1.90 -16.99
N ARG A 254 1.01 1.44 -15.80
CA ARG A 254 0.36 0.28 -15.14
C ARG A 254 -0.93 0.63 -14.38
N GLU A 255 -1.29 1.91 -14.23
CA GLU A 255 -2.49 2.33 -13.52
C GLU A 255 -3.29 3.40 -14.29
N ALA A 256 -3.86 3.03 -15.43
CA ALA A 256 -5.00 3.75 -16.01
C ALA A 256 -5.79 2.81 -16.91
N SER A 257 -6.86 2.25 -16.36
CA SER A 257 -7.83 1.40 -17.04
C SER A 257 -8.45 2.12 -18.25
N VAL A 258 -8.10 1.66 -19.45
CA VAL A 258 -8.91 1.82 -20.66
C VAL A 258 -9.66 0.50 -20.88
N PRO A 259 -10.95 0.48 -21.27
CA PRO A 259 -11.75 -0.75 -21.26
C PRO A 259 -11.13 -1.87 -22.10
N LEU A 260 -10.68 -2.92 -21.40
CA LEU A 260 -9.91 -4.07 -21.91
C LEU A 260 -10.64 -4.96 -22.94
N ALA A 261 -11.91 -4.69 -23.26
CA ALA A 261 -12.73 -5.58 -24.10
C ALA A 261 -12.44 -5.44 -25.61
N ALA A 262 -12.15 -4.23 -26.11
CA ALA A 262 -11.92 -4.00 -27.54
C ALA A 262 -10.45 -4.26 -27.97
N VAL A 263 -9.50 -3.98 -27.07
CA VAL A 263 -8.08 -4.29 -27.30
C VAL A 263 -7.79 -5.75 -26.98
N GLY A 264 -8.49 -6.36 -26.02
CA GLY A 264 -8.38 -7.79 -25.73
C GLY A 264 -8.83 -8.69 -26.88
N ALA A 265 -9.84 -8.29 -27.66
CA ALA A 265 -10.27 -9.04 -28.84
C ALA A 265 -9.30 -8.91 -30.04
N ALA A 266 -8.72 -7.72 -30.25
CA ALA A 266 -7.72 -7.50 -31.29
C ALA A 266 -6.35 -8.11 -30.91
N ALA A 267 -5.99 -8.07 -29.63
CA ALA A 267 -4.79 -8.70 -29.08
C ALA A 267 -4.97 -10.22 -28.94
N ALA A 268 -6.16 -10.75 -28.68
CA ALA A 268 -6.45 -12.18 -28.78
C ALA A 268 -6.43 -12.65 -30.24
N ALA A 269 -6.94 -11.87 -31.20
CA ALA A 269 -6.84 -12.21 -32.62
C ALA A 269 -5.43 -12.01 -33.22
N ALA A 270 -4.56 -11.23 -32.57
CA ALA A 270 -3.14 -11.11 -32.89
C ALA A 270 -2.30 -12.17 -32.15
N ALA A 271 -2.65 -12.51 -30.90
CA ALA A 271 -2.04 -13.58 -30.12
C ALA A 271 -2.43 -14.96 -30.64
N SER A 272 -3.63 -15.16 -31.20
CA SER A 272 -4.00 -16.38 -31.92
C SER A 272 -3.31 -16.48 -33.29
N ARG A 273 -2.76 -15.38 -33.83
CA ARG A 273 -1.90 -15.40 -35.02
C ARG A 273 -0.40 -15.51 -34.69
N ALA A 274 0.01 -15.09 -33.49
CA ALA A 274 1.38 -15.21 -32.98
C ALA A 274 1.61 -16.49 -32.17
N ALA A 275 0.56 -17.17 -31.69
CA ALA A 275 0.63 -18.46 -31.03
C ALA A 275 0.75 -19.64 -32.01
N GLU A 276 0.78 -19.36 -33.32
CA GLU A 276 1.12 -20.32 -34.38
C GLU A 276 2.56 -20.12 -34.93
N GLU A 277 3.33 -19.14 -34.42
CA GLU A 277 4.75 -18.99 -34.75
C GLU A 277 5.59 -19.31 -33.50
N GLU A 278 6.16 -20.52 -33.46
CA GLU A 278 7.23 -20.89 -32.56
C GLU A 278 8.36 -19.84 -32.65
N GLY A 279 8.76 -19.24 -31.53
CA GLY A 279 9.85 -18.24 -31.53
C GLY A 279 11.18 -18.84 -32.05
N PRO A 280 12.13 -17.99 -32.47
CA PRO A 280 13.34 -18.44 -33.16
C PRO A 280 14.13 -19.45 -32.33
N CYS A 281 14.40 -20.61 -32.93
CA CYS A 281 15.03 -21.76 -32.29
C CYS A 281 16.48 -21.93 -32.73
N LEU A 282 17.23 -22.79 -32.04
CA LEU A 282 18.66 -22.99 -32.34
C LEU A 282 18.92 -23.52 -33.76
N SER A 283 17.96 -24.21 -34.38
CA SER A 283 18.08 -24.68 -35.76
C SER A 283 18.08 -23.55 -36.81
N GLU A 284 17.66 -22.33 -36.44
CA GLU A 284 17.71 -21.16 -37.32
C GLU A 284 19.06 -20.42 -37.27
N LEU A 285 20.00 -20.88 -36.43
CA LEU A 285 21.29 -20.22 -36.24
C LEU A 285 22.17 -20.26 -37.48
N ASP A 286 22.13 -21.38 -38.23
CA ASP A 286 22.83 -21.51 -39.51
C ASP A 286 22.31 -20.51 -40.54
N GLU A 287 21.00 -20.26 -40.56
CA GLU A 287 20.39 -19.28 -41.44
C GLU A 287 20.80 -17.85 -41.05
N LEU A 288 20.78 -17.52 -39.76
CA LEU A 288 21.22 -16.22 -39.25
C LEU A 288 22.68 -15.91 -39.62
N ILE A 289 23.55 -16.92 -39.55
CA ILE A 289 24.96 -16.79 -39.92
C ILE A 289 25.10 -16.64 -41.44
N GLY A 290 24.33 -17.41 -42.23
CA GLY A 290 24.25 -17.25 -43.68
C GLY A 290 23.78 -15.86 -44.10
N GLN A 291 22.77 -15.29 -43.44
CA GLN A 291 22.31 -13.91 -43.67
C GLN A 291 23.39 -12.90 -43.32
N SER A 292 24.10 -13.09 -42.21
CA SER A 292 25.21 -12.22 -41.80
C SER A 292 26.36 -12.28 -42.82
N ALA A 293 26.69 -13.47 -43.33
CA ALA A 293 27.69 -13.65 -44.37
C ALA A 293 27.28 -12.98 -45.70
N ALA A 294 26.00 -13.07 -46.08
CA ALA A 294 25.46 -12.40 -47.27
C ALA A 294 25.55 -10.87 -47.19
N THR A 295 25.57 -10.29 -45.98
CA THR A 295 25.80 -8.85 -45.76
C THR A 295 27.28 -8.43 -45.79
N GLY A 296 28.20 -9.36 -46.11
CA GLY A 296 29.63 -9.09 -46.29
C GLY A 296 30.50 -9.35 -45.06
N MET A 297 29.98 -10.02 -44.02
CA MET A 297 30.80 -10.48 -42.88
C MET A 297 31.50 -11.81 -43.19
N VAL A 298 32.75 -11.97 -42.74
CA VAL A 298 33.45 -13.26 -42.78
C VAL A 298 33.18 -13.97 -41.45
N VAL A 299 32.23 -14.91 -41.42
CA VAL A 299 31.80 -15.61 -40.20
C VAL A 299 32.06 -17.10 -40.30
N ASP A 300 32.82 -17.66 -39.35
CA ASP A 300 33.04 -19.10 -39.19
C ASP A 300 32.22 -19.61 -37.98
N LEU A 301 31.33 -20.58 -38.20
CA LEU A 301 30.60 -21.28 -37.13
C LEU A 301 31.33 -22.58 -36.76
N SER A 302 31.56 -22.80 -35.46
CA SER A 302 31.99 -24.10 -34.93
C SER A 302 31.02 -24.59 -33.86
N VAL A 303 30.41 -25.75 -34.08
CA VAL A 303 29.54 -26.42 -33.11
C VAL A 303 30.29 -27.60 -32.47
N GLU A 304 30.40 -27.60 -31.15
CA GLU A 304 31.06 -28.64 -30.36
C GLU A 304 30.04 -29.42 -29.53
N GLY A 305 30.17 -30.76 -29.50
CA GLY A 305 29.25 -31.65 -28.79
C GLY A 305 28.04 -32.10 -29.61
N GLU A 306 27.24 -33.01 -29.05
CA GLU A 306 26.01 -33.48 -29.69
C GLU A 306 24.88 -32.45 -29.49
N THR A 307 24.20 -32.08 -30.58
CA THR A 307 23.05 -31.18 -30.55
C THR A 307 21.94 -31.76 -29.67
N ARG A 308 21.38 -30.93 -28.79
CA ARG A 308 20.30 -31.29 -27.86
C ARG A 308 19.14 -30.32 -28.02
N SER A 309 17.94 -30.79 -27.70
CA SER A 309 16.77 -29.92 -27.56
C SER A 309 16.79 -29.27 -26.17
N TYR A 310 16.58 -27.96 -26.13
CA TYR A 310 16.52 -27.19 -24.89
C TYR A 310 15.11 -26.63 -24.70
N ALA A 311 14.83 -26.10 -23.50
CA ALA A 311 13.63 -25.32 -23.29
C ALA A 311 13.61 -24.11 -24.25
N ALA A 312 12.43 -23.75 -24.78
CA ALA A 312 12.28 -22.68 -25.77
C ALA A 312 12.92 -21.35 -25.34
N GLU A 313 12.89 -21.05 -24.04
CA GLU A 313 13.51 -19.84 -23.48
C GLU A 313 15.05 -19.83 -23.60
N ILE A 314 15.69 -20.99 -23.45
CA ILE A 314 17.14 -21.18 -23.60
C ILE A 314 17.53 -21.06 -25.08
N GLU A 315 16.75 -21.68 -25.96
CA GLU A 315 16.99 -21.62 -27.41
C GLU A 315 16.86 -20.18 -27.94
N GLN A 316 15.78 -19.49 -27.56
CA GLN A 316 15.53 -18.10 -27.94
C GLN A 316 16.60 -17.16 -27.35
N THR A 317 16.98 -17.34 -26.09
CA THR A 317 18.02 -16.50 -25.46
C THR A 317 19.36 -16.70 -26.14
N THR A 318 19.72 -17.94 -26.46
CA THR A 318 20.96 -18.25 -27.19
C THR A 318 20.95 -17.63 -28.59
N TYR A 319 19.87 -17.82 -29.35
CA TYR A 319 19.71 -17.20 -30.66
C TYR A 319 19.85 -15.68 -30.61
N ARG A 320 19.17 -15.02 -29.65
CA ARG A 320 19.20 -13.56 -29.48
C ARG A 320 20.58 -13.03 -29.09
N VAL A 321 21.33 -13.75 -28.26
CA VAL A 321 22.70 -13.35 -27.90
C VAL A 321 23.61 -13.40 -29.12
N VAL A 322 23.54 -14.45 -29.93
CA VAL A 322 24.36 -14.54 -31.16
C VAL A 322 23.94 -13.48 -32.16
N GLN A 323 22.63 -13.25 -32.37
CA GLN A 323 22.11 -12.22 -33.27
C GLN A 323 22.59 -10.81 -32.90
N GLU A 324 22.44 -10.44 -31.63
CA GLU A 324 22.84 -9.11 -31.16
C GLU A 324 24.37 -8.95 -31.20
N ALA A 325 25.12 -10.02 -30.90
CA ALA A 325 26.58 -10.01 -31.02
C ALA A 325 27.05 -9.82 -32.47
N LEU A 326 26.48 -10.55 -33.44
CA LEU A 326 26.79 -10.38 -34.86
C LEU A 326 26.40 -8.98 -35.37
N THR A 327 25.28 -8.45 -34.90
CA THR A 327 24.86 -7.07 -35.19
C THR A 327 25.86 -6.04 -34.65
N ASN A 328 26.41 -6.26 -33.46
CA ASN A 328 27.45 -5.39 -32.89
C ASN A 328 28.75 -5.46 -33.69
N VAL A 329 29.15 -6.65 -34.14
CA VAL A 329 30.31 -6.80 -35.03
C VAL A 329 30.08 -6.05 -36.34
N HIS A 330 28.90 -6.18 -36.97
CA HIS A 330 28.58 -5.45 -38.19
C HIS A 330 28.67 -3.93 -38.01
N LYS A 331 28.20 -3.41 -36.87
CA LYS A 331 28.22 -1.96 -36.56
C LYS A 331 29.61 -1.43 -36.23
N HIS A 332 30.44 -2.21 -35.54
CA HIS A 332 31.65 -1.70 -34.89
C HIS A 332 32.95 -2.25 -35.47
N ALA A 333 32.90 -3.38 -36.17
CA ALA A 333 34.05 -4.09 -36.74
C ALA A 333 33.69 -4.69 -38.11
N GLY A 334 33.05 -3.89 -38.97
CA GLY A 334 32.68 -4.30 -40.33
C GLY A 334 33.89 -4.83 -41.11
N GLY A 335 33.76 -6.03 -41.67
CA GLY A 335 34.84 -6.71 -42.42
C GLY A 335 35.83 -7.50 -41.56
N ALA A 336 35.73 -7.46 -40.23
CA ALA A 336 36.54 -8.31 -39.36
C ALA A 336 36.11 -9.78 -39.47
N LYS A 337 37.10 -10.68 -39.46
CA LYS A 337 36.83 -12.12 -39.37
C LYS A 337 36.20 -12.43 -38.01
N THR A 338 35.09 -13.16 -38.03
CA THR A 338 34.27 -13.44 -36.85
C THR A 338 34.12 -14.93 -36.64
N HIS A 339 34.34 -15.38 -35.42
CA HIS A 339 34.20 -16.76 -35.00
C HIS A 339 33.02 -16.89 -34.04
N VAL A 340 32.04 -17.70 -34.42
CA VAL A 340 30.91 -18.08 -33.56
C VAL A 340 31.14 -19.51 -33.10
N ARG A 341 31.25 -19.73 -31.80
CA ARG A 341 31.37 -21.07 -31.21
C ARG A 341 30.13 -21.38 -30.37
N LEU A 342 29.54 -22.54 -30.59
CA LEU A 342 28.45 -23.08 -29.79
C LEU A 342 28.86 -24.44 -29.25
N ALA A 343 28.91 -24.61 -27.92
CA ALA A 343 29.29 -25.85 -27.28
C ALA A 343 28.12 -26.42 -26.46
N HIS A 344 27.63 -27.58 -26.88
CA HIS A 344 26.61 -28.35 -26.19
C HIS A 344 27.27 -29.24 -25.13
N ARG A 345 27.00 -28.96 -23.85
CA ARG A 345 27.50 -29.74 -22.71
C ARG A 345 26.37 -30.48 -22.01
N VAL A 346 26.74 -31.34 -21.05
CA VAL A 346 25.77 -32.20 -20.36
C VAL A 346 24.72 -31.40 -19.58
N SER A 347 25.13 -30.29 -18.96
CA SER A 347 24.31 -29.49 -18.05
C SER A 347 24.20 -28.00 -18.46
N GLU A 348 24.75 -27.61 -19.60
CA GLU A 348 24.79 -26.21 -20.04
C GLU A 348 24.98 -26.09 -21.55
N ILE A 349 24.61 -24.94 -22.09
CA ILE A 349 25.00 -24.49 -23.43
C ILE A 349 25.92 -23.27 -23.30
N ALA A 350 27.08 -23.34 -23.94
CA ALA A 350 28.05 -22.24 -23.95
C ALA A 350 28.15 -21.66 -25.37
N MET A 351 28.12 -20.34 -25.48
CA MET A 351 28.26 -19.62 -26.74
C MET A 351 29.36 -18.57 -26.62
N GLN A 352 30.12 -18.41 -27.70
CA GLN A 352 31.16 -17.40 -27.81
C GLN A 352 31.12 -16.78 -29.21
N VAL A 353 31.09 -15.45 -29.26
CA VAL A 353 31.24 -14.69 -30.51
C VAL A 353 32.47 -13.80 -30.36
N GLU A 354 33.45 -13.99 -31.22
CA GLU A 354 34.72 -13.28 -31.19
C GLU A 354 35.07 -12.76 -32.58
N ASN A 355 35.37 -11.46 -32.70
CA ASN A 355 35.87 -10.89 -33.95
C ASN A 355 37.35 -10.50 -33.84
N GLU A 356 38.08 -10.64 -34.93
CA GLU A 356 39.43 -10.11 -35.12
C GLU A 356 39.43 -8.57 -35.19
N PRO A 357 40.61 -7.92 -35.14
CA PRO A 357 40.71 -6.48 -35.40
C PRO A 357 40.12 -6.10 -36.76
N PRO A 358 39.46 -4.93 -36.87
CA PRO A 358 38.95 -4.46 -38.15
C PRO A 358 40.11 -4.24 -39.16
N PRO A 359 39.94 -4.61 -40.45
CA PRO A 359 41.00 -4.57 -41.46
C PRO A 359 41.47 -3.15 -41.82
N GLU A 360 40.65 -2.13 -41.57
CA GLU A 360 41.09 -0.73 -41.49
C GLU A 360 41.06 -0.28 -40.03
N PRO A 361 42.09 0.42 -39.53
CA PRO A 361 42.02 1.02 -38.22
C PRO A 361 40.86 2.00 -38.24
N ALA A 362 39.78 1.67 -37.53
CA ALA A 362 38.71 2.61 -37.27
C ALA A 362 39.39 3.88 -36.76
N SER A 363 39.26 4.97 -37.52
CA SER A 363 39.80 6.28 -37.17
C SER A 363 39.63 6.49 -35.67
N ALA A 364 40.64 7.03 -34.98
CA ALA A 364 40.64 7.31 -33.54
C ALA A 364 39.47 8.22 -33.05
N TYR A 365 38.58 8.61 -33.97
CA TYR A 365 37.26 9.20 -33.75
C TYR A 365 36.14 8.20 -33.41
N ALA A 366 36.19 6.94 -33.86
CA ALA A 366 35.17 5.92 -33.57
C ALA A 366 35.25 5.40 -32.12
N ALA A 367 36.45 5.45 -31.53
CA ALA A 367 36.68 5.13 -30.11
C ALA A 367 36.09 6.19 -29.14
N ARG A 368 35.44 7.24 -29.65
CA ARG A 368 34.86 8.35 -28.87
C ARG A 368 33.36 8.56 -29.09
N LEU A 369 32.66 7.62 -29.72
CA LEU A 369 31.19 7.60 -29.69
C LEU A 369 30.76 6.73 -28.51
N PRO A 370 30.02 7.26 -27.52
CA PRO A 370 29.41 6.42 -26.49
C PRO A 370 28.36 5.54 -27.18
N SER A 371 28.73 4.32 -27.58
CA SER A 371 27.75 3.35 -28.05
C SER A 371 26.88 3.00 -26.85
N GLY A 372 25.59 3.31 -26.93
CA GLY A 372 24.66 3.06 -25.84
C GLY A 372 24.74 1.60 -25.44
N GLY A 373 25.28 1.33 -24.23
CA GLY A 373 25.52 0.00 -23.68
C GLY A 373 24.27 -0.86 -23.45
N ASN A 374 23.14 -0.48 -24.02
CA ASN A 374 21.84 -1.12 -23.94
C ASN A 374 21.84 -2.53 -24.57
N GLY A 375 22.60 -2.73 -25.65
CA GLY A 375 22.70 -4.06 -26.31
C GLY A 375 23.42 -5.09 -25.44
N LEU A 376 24.58 -4.70 -24.87
CA LEU A 376 25.36 -5.56 -23.96
C LEU A 376 24.64 -5.77 -22.62
N LEU A 377 23.99 -4.73 -22.08
CA LEU A 377 23.18 -4.83 -20.86
C LEU A 377 22.00 -5.78 -21.05
N GLY A 378 21.24 -5.63 -22.15
CA GLY A 378 20.10 -6.51 -22.43
C GLY A 378 20.49 -7.96 -22.69
N MET A 379 21.65 -8.22 -23.31
CA MET A 379 22.18 -9.59 -23.41
C MET A 379 22.54 -10.18 -22.04
N ARG A 380 23.19 -9.40 -21.18
CA ARG A 380 23.54 -9.83 -19.81
C ARG A 380 22.28 -10.14 -19.00
N GLU A 381 21.29 -9.26 -19.01
CA GLU A 381 20.05 -9.44 -18.25
C GLU A 381 19.31 -10.72 -18.65
N ARG A 382 19.20 -11.01 -19.95
CA ARG A 382 18.56 -12.24 -20.44
C ARG A 382 19.30 -13.51 -20.04
N VAL A 383 20.63 -13.50 -20.11
CA VAL A 383 21.45 -14.66 -19.70
C VAL A 383 21.37 -14.88 -18.18
N VAL A 384 21.46 -13.82 -17.38
CA VAL A 384 21.37 -13.89 -15.92
C VAL A 384 19.97 -14.32 -15.47
N ALA A 385 18.91 -13.92 -16.18
CA ALA A 385 17.54 -14.34 -15.88
C ALA A 385 17.34 -15.86 -15.95
N LEU A 386 18.12 -16.54 -16.81
CA LEU A 386 18.14 -18.01 -16.93
C LEU A 386 19.18 -18.67 -16.00
N GLY A 387 19.73 -17.93 -15.03
CA GLY A 387 20.78 -18.44 -14.13
C GLY A 387 22.14 -18.60 -14.81
N GLY A 388 22.33 -18.03 -15.99
CA GLY A 388 23.57 -18.08 -16.75
C GLY A 388 24.58 -17.00 -16.39
N VAL A 389 25.77 -17.13 -16.98
CA VAL A 389 26.90 -16.20 -16.82
C VAL A 389 27.21 -15.54 -18.15
N PHE A 390 27.36 -14.22 -18.15
CA PHE A 390 27.68 -13.43 -19.35
C PHE A 390 28.93 -12.57 -19.13
N VAL A 391 29.87 -12.64 -20.06
CA VAL A 391 31.12 -11.87 -20.07
C VAL A 391 31.33 -11.26 -21.46
N SER A 392 31.71 -9.99 -21.51
CA SER A 392 32.04 -9.30 -22.76
C SER A 392 33.22 -8.35 -22.57
N GLY A 393 34.13 -8.29 -23.53
CA GLY A 393 35.27 -7.37 -23.47
C GLY A 393 36.19 -7.44 -24.68
N PRO A 394 37.16 -6.51 -24.78
CA PRO A 394 38.21 -6.55 -25.80
C PRO A 394 39.12 -7.77 -25.60
N THR A 395 39.71 -8.27 -26.68
CA THR A 395 40.70 -9.35 -26.65
C THR A 395 42.11 -8.79 -26.76
N ASP A 396 43.11 -9.53 -26.25
CA ASP A 396 44.53 -9.13 -26.33
C ASP A 396 45.03 -8.99 -27.77
N ALA A 397 44.36 -9.69 -28.71
CA ALA A 397 44.63 -9.61 -30.14
C ALA A 397 44.04 -8.37 -30.81
N GLY A 398 43.35 -7.48 -30.08
CA GLY A 398 42.73 -6.25 -30.59
C GLY A 398 41.31 -6.42 -31.13
N GLY A 399 40.70 -7.57 -30.86
CA GLY A 399 39.31 -7.90 -31.21
C GLY A 399 38.33 -7.64 -30.07
N PHE A 400 37.11 -8.15 -30.21
CA PHE A 400 36.09 -8.13 -29.15
C PHE A 400 35.45 -9.50 -28.99
N ARG A 401 35.19 -9.90 -27.74
CA ARG A 401 34.63 -11.20 -27.40
C ARG A 401 33.39 -11.03 -26.54
N VAL A 402 32.34 -11.77 -26.89
CA VAL A 402 31.15 -12.01 -26.08
C VAL A 402 31.09 -13.50 -25.76
N SER A 403 30.91 -13.85 -24.48
CA SER A 403 30.82 -15.22 -24.00
C SER A 403 29.63 -15.34 -23.04
N ALA A 404 28.78 -16.33 -23.27
CA ALA A 404 27.65 -16.63 -22.40
C ALA A 404 27.53 -18.14 -22.14
N VAL A 405 27.15 -18.50 -20.92
CA VAL A 405 26.90 -19.89 -20.51
C VAL A 405 25.53 -19.93 -19.85
N ILE A 406 24.65 -20.81 -20.32
CA ILE A 406 23.29 -20.96 -19.81
C ILE A 406 23.11 -22.40 -19.31
N PRO A 407 22.73 -22.61 -18.04
CA PRO A 407 22.40 -23.94 -17.50
C PRO A 407 21.22 -24.56 -18.26
N ALA A 408 21.31 -25.87 -18.50
CA ALA A 408 20.33 -26.64 -19.28
C ALA A 408 19.64 -27.75 -18.46
N VAL A 409 19.64 -27.63 -17.12
CA VAL A 409 19.14 -28.63 -16.16
C VAL A 409 17.79 -28.25 -15.59
#